data_AF-A0A2W4HZX2-F1
#
_entry.id   AF-A0A2W4HZX2-F1
#
_cell.length_a   1.000
_cell.length_b   1.000
_cell.length_c   1.000
_cell.angle_alpha   90.00
_cell.angle_beta   90.00
_cell.angle_gamma   90.00
#
_symmetry.space_group_name_H-M   'P 1'
#
loop_
_entity.id
_entity.type
_entity.pdbx_description
1 polymer ?
#
loop_
_entity_poly.entity_id
_entity_poly.type
_entity_poly.pdbx_seq_one_letter_code
_entity_poly.pdbx_strand_id
1 'polypeptide(L)'
;MPLTIAHYFLAVPYSKKYVVDAMKRPSTAAYFMLLIGASVLLASLENPTLLFVAFGIHYVFSEVYLMFENVMPNLWSETKLLRVASIVCNTFVFFASTRSPHFGHKHEAELFYWSGYVISACVYGYLFFRHRKFLTKDQITNVCAFESLGLAFVMMGLIHPVNLTNFIFYHVLFWVVYPSWKMVSYKQTKPLMVFLSANIILTGLVVLVAPYSPLPFHFTEWEFFQFFTWGALVHIVISLGTSAAQPAWITRIFHPEFTRARKQSSASQSAIEHKSAKEPVTA
;
A
#
# COMPACT_ATOMS: atom_id res chain seq x y z
N MET A 1 16.48 -4.83 -5.03
CA MET A 1 16.76 -4.00 -3.83
C MET A 1 17.01 -2.52 -4.18
N PRO A 2 17.84 -2.16 -5.18
CA PRO A 2 18.12 -0.75 -5.46
C PRO A 2 16.90 0.08 -5.91
N LEU A 3 16.04 -0.51 -6.76
CA LEU A 3 14.77 0.08 -7.18
C LEU A 3 13.84 0.40 -5.99
N THR A 4 13.91 -0.41 -4.93
CA THR A 4 13.08 -0.23 -3.74
C THR A 4 13.44 1.03 -2.97
N ILE A 5 14.73 1.22 -2.75
CA ILE A 5 15.25 2.37 -2.03
C ILE A 5 14.97 3.64 -2.83
N ALA A 6 15.13 3.59 -4.15
CA ALA A 6 14.78 4.69 -5.05
C ALA A 6 13.33 5.14 -4.90
N HIS A 7 12.38 4.19 -4.86
CA HIS A 7 10.97 4.47 -4.62
C HIS A 7 10.74 5.20 -3.29
N TYR A 8 11.41 4.77 -2.21
CA TYR A 8 11.28 5.41 -0.89
C TYR A 8 11.78 6.86 -0.89
N PHE A 9 12.89 7.14 -1.57
CA PHE A 9 13.38 8.52 -1.72
C PHE A 9 12.45 9.39 -2.56
N LEU A 10 11.80 8.85 -3.58
CA LEU A 10 10.82 9.59 -4.38
C LEU A 10 9.56 9.95 -3.59
N ALA A 11 9.16 9.13 -2.62
CA ALA A 11 7.99 9.43 -1.81
C ALA A 11 8.12 10.77 -1.05
N VAL A 12 9.34 11.17 -0.65
CA VAL A 12 9.60 12.40 0.11
C VAL A 12 9.28 13.68 -0.69
N PRO A 13 9.83 13.94 -1.90
CA PRO A 13 9.48 15.12 -2.67
C PRO A 13 8.02 15.14 -3.11
N TYR A 14 7.41 13.97 -3.41
CA TYR A 14 6.00 13.90 -3.75
C TYR A 14 5.08 14.23 -2.56
N SER A 15 5.51 13.92 -1.34
CA SER A 15 4.74 14.20 -0.12
C SER A 15 5.10 15.52 0.56
N LYS A 16 6.15 16.24 0.11
CA LYS A 16 6.68 17.45 0.75
C LYS A 16 5.62 18.45 1.18
N LYS A 17 4.67 18.78 0.29
CA LYS A 17 3.59 19.74 0.61
C LYS A 17 2.72 19.25 1.78
N TYR A 18 2.34 17.97 1.74
CA TYR A 18 1.53 17.33 2.77
C TYR A 18 2.28 17.19 4.10
N VAL A 19 3.57 16.86 4.08
CA VAL A 19 4.41 16.86 5.29
C VAL A 19 4.46 18.26 5.90
N VAL A 20 4.76 19.28 5.09
CA VAL A 20 4.82 20.68 5.58
C VAL A 20 3.47 21.11 6.16
N ASP A 21 2.37 20.74 5.52
CA ASP A 21 1.03 21.07 6.02
C ASP A 21 0.67 20.29 7.29
N ALA A 22 1.06 19.02 7.40
CA ALA A 22 0.88 18.20 8.60
C ALA A 22 1.68 18.76 9.79
N MET A 23 2.92 19.20 9.55
CA MET A 23 3.80 19.75 10.59
C MET A 23 3.34 21.12 11.12
N LYS A 24 2.48 21.84 10.39
CA LYS A 24 1.86 23.08 10.89
C LYS A 24 0.85 22.85 12.02
N ARG A 25 0.37 21.61 12.21
CA ARG A 25 -0.61 21.28 13.25
C ARG A 25 0.09 20.56 14.41
N PRO A 26 0.11 21.12 15.64
CA PRO A 26 0.87 20.56 16.75
C PRO A 26 0.55 19.10 17.09
N SER A 27 -0.73 18.71 17.04
CA SER A 27 -1.16 17.33 17.31
C SER A 27 -0.73 16.35 16.22
N THR A 28 -0.87 16.74 14.95
CA THR A 28 -0.43 15.95 13.81
C THR A 28 1.10 15.83 13.78
N ALA A 29 1.81 16.92 14.05
CA ALA A 29 3.27 16.94 14.18
C ALA A 29 3.75 16.02 15.31
N ALA A 30 3.11 16.07 16.49
CA ALA A 30 3.45 15.18 17.61
C ALA A 30 3.24 13.70 17.24
N TYR A 31 2.13 13.36 16.58
CA TYR A 31 1.87 11.99 16.13
C TYR A 31 2.87 11.54 15.05
N PHE A 32 3.23 12.43 14.13
CA PHE A 32 4.23 12.16 13.10
C PHE A 32 5.62 11.92 13.71
N MET A 33 6.04 12.75 14.67
CA MET A 33 7.29 12.57 15.40
C MET A 33 7.29 11.31 16.25
N LEU A 34 6.15 10.93 16.85
CA LEU A 34 5.99 9.66 17.57
C LEU A 34 6.13 8.46 16.64
N LEU A 35 5.55 8.51 15.43
CA LEU A 35 5.71 7.44 14.44
C LEU A 35 7.14 7.33 13.93
N ILE A 36 7.85 8.45 13.71
CA ILE A 36 9.28 8.45 13.38
C ILE A 36 10.08 7.86 14.54
N GLY A 37 9.83 8.32 15.77
CA GLY A 37 10.52 7.82 16.97
C GLY A 37 10.29 6.33 17.20
N ALA A 38 9.05 5.87 17.05
CA ALA A 38 8.71 4.46 17.07
C ALA A 38 9.47 3.72 15.96
N SER A 39 9.46 4.21 14.73
CA SER A 39 10.19 3.59 13.62
C SER A 39 11.69 3.48 13.85
N VAL A 40 12.32 4.52 14.40
CA VAL A 40 13.75 4.49 14.77
C VAL A 40 14.00 3.44 15.86
N LEU A 41 13.13 3.37 16.87
CA LEU A 41 13.22 2.37 17.92
C LEU A 41 13.01 0.94 17.38
N LEU A 42 12.06 0.74 16.46
CA LEU A 42 11.79 -0.55 15.84
C LEU A 42 12.95 -0.98 14.94
N ALA A 43 13.59 -0.04 14.23
CA ALA A 43 14.78 -0.29 13.42
C ALA A 43 15.98 -0.68 14.29
N SER A 44 16.14 -0.07 15.48
CA SER A 44 17.26 -0.34 16.38
C SER A 44 17.12 -1.64 17.18
N LEU A 45 15.93 -2.25 17.22
CA LEU A 45 15.66 -3.44 18.03
C LEU A 45 16.14 -4.77 17.40
N GLU A 46 16.84 -4.74 16.25
CA GLU A 46 17.31 -5.93 15.52
C GLU A 46 16.25 -7.05 15.39
N ASN A 47 14.96 -6.70 15.37
CA ASN A 47 13.88 -7.66 15.41
C ASN A 47 13.24 -7.82 14.03
N PRO A 48 13.71 -8.78 13.21
CA PRO A 48 13.19 -8.99 11.85
C PRO A 48 11.68 -9.27 11.85
N THR A 49 11.14 -9.89 12.89
CA THR A 49 9.69 -10.18 13.03
C THR A 49 8.87 -8.91 13.09
N LEU A 50 9.38 -7.88 13.77
CA LEU A 50 8.67 -6.62 13.96
C LEU A 50 8.64 -5.80 12.67
N LEU A 51 9.75 -5.78 11.93
CA LEU A 51 9.82 -5.20 10.59
C LEU A 51 8.89 -5.93 9.62
N PHE A 52 8.86 -7.26 9.70
CA PHE A 52 7.99 -8.11 8.90
C PHE A 52 6.50 -7.82 9.17
N VAL A 53 6.10 -7.68 10.44
CA VAL A 53 4.73 -7.32 10.81
C VAL A 53 4.40 -5.88 10.38
N ALA A 54 5.30 -4.92 10.63
CA ALA A 54 5.07 -3.52 10.25
C ALA A 54 4.95 -3.35 8.72
N PHE A 55 5.82 -4.01 7.96
CA PHE A 55 5.78 -4.01 6.50
C PHE A 55 4.55 -4.75 5.99
N GLY A 56 4.22 -5.93 6.54
CA GLY A 56 3.04 -6.70 6.17
C GLY A 56 1.74 -5.92 6.40
N ILE A 57 1.60 -5.28 7.56
CA ILE A 57 0.44 -4.43 7.86
C ILE A 57 0.38 -3.24 6.89
N HIS A 58 1.49 -2.52 6.69
CA HIS A 58 1.52 -1.40 5.75
C HIS A 58 1.14 -1.82 4.33
N TYR A 59 1.70 -2.94 3.87
CA TYR A 59 1.46 -3.53 2.56
C TYR A 59 -0.03 -3.82 2.37
N VAL A 60 -0.63 -4.61 3.27
CA VAL A 60 -2.03 -5.03 3.17
C VAL A 60 -2.97 -3.84 3.18
N PHE A 61 -2.76 -2.90 4.11
CA PHE A 61 -3.64 -1.75 4.24
C PHE A 61 -3.53 -0.83 3.02
N SER A 62 -2.33 -0.61 2.48
CA SER A 62 -2.13 0.25 1.31
C SER A 62 -2.74 -0.37 0.05
N GLU A 63 -2.60 -1.68 -0.17
CA GLU A 63 -3.18 -2.35 -1.34
C GLU A 63 -4.71 -2.37 -1.29
N VAL A 64 -5.29 -2.78 -0.17
CA VAL A 64 -6.76 -2.83 -0.05
C VAL A 64 -7.36 -1.43 -0.10
N TYR A 65 -6.70 -0.46 0.51
CA TYR A 65 -7.19 0.90 0.43
C TYR A 65 -7.14 1.46 -0.99
N LEU A 66 -6.02 1.28 -1.72
CA LEU A 66 -5.90 1.70 -3.11
C LEU A 66 -6.99 1.09 -4.00
N MET A 67 -7.32 -0.18 -3.78
CA MET A 67 -8.41 -0.84 -4.50
C MET A 67 -9.74 -0.17 -4.22
N PHE A 68 -10.16 -0.08 -2.96
CA PHE A 68 -11.54 0.28 -2.69
C PHE A 68 -11.80 1.78 -2.75
N GLU A 69 -10.82 2.63 -2.44
CA GLU A 69 -11.02 4.06 -2.56
C GLU A 69 -11.04 4.52 -4.03
N ASN A 70 -10.15 3.99 -4.88
CA ASN A 70 -10.09 4.43 -6.27
C ASN A 70 -11.14 3.77 -7.16
N VAL A 71 -11.57 2.54 -6.83
CA VAL A 71 -12.46 1.75 -7.69
C VAL A 71 -13.92 1.87 -7.25
N MET A 72 -14.18 2.05 -5.94
CA MET A 72 -15.54 2.04 -5.37
C MET A 72 -15.84 3.21 -4.40
N PRO A 73 -15.52 4.46 -4.73
CA PRO A 73 -15.70 5.58 -3.79
C PRO A 73 -17.16 5.79 -3.37
N ASN A 74 -18.12 5.50 -4.27
CA ASN A 74 -19.56 5.70 -4.04
C ASN A 74 -20.23 4.51 -3.35
N LEU A 75 -19.54 3.37 -3.25
CA LEU A 75 -20.06 2.13 -2.65
C LEU A 75 -19.39 1.85 -1.30
N TRP A 76 -18.91 2.91 -0.65
CA TRP A 76 -18.08 2.80 0.53
C TRP A 76 -18.85 2.24 1.73
N SER A 77 -20.13 2.57 1.90
CA SER A 77 -20.99 2.03 2.96
C SER A 77 -21.29 0.55 2.73
N GLU A 78 -21.61 0.21 1.49
CA GLU A 78 -22.13 -1.08 1.06
C GLU A 78 -21.03 -2.15 1.06
N THR A 79 -19.77 -1.76 0.81
CA THR A 79 -18.64 -2.70 0.71
C THR A 79 -17.77 -2.77 1.96
N LYS A 80 -18.21 -2.23 3.10
CA LYS A 80 -17.39 -2.22 4.33
C LYS A 80 -16.90 -3.61 4.74
N LEU A 81 -17.80 -4.60 4.71
CA LEU A 81 -17.45 -5.99 5.07
C LEU A 81 -16.52 -6.64 4.04
N LEU A 82 -16.75 -6.37 2.75
CA LEU A 82 -15.88 -6.87 1.67
C LEU A 82 -14.45 -6.33 1.82
N ARG A 83 -14.28 -5.07 2.21
CA ARG A 83 -12.96 -4.49 2.50
C ARG A 83 -12.26 -5.14 3.67
N VAL A 84 -12.98 -5.33 4.78
CA VAL A 84 -12.40 -5.99 5.96
C VAL A 84 -11.99 -7.41 5.60
N ALA A 85 -12.82 -8.12 4.84
CA ALA A 85 -12.47 -9.45 4.34
C ALA A 85 -11.26 -9.44 3.42
N SER A 86 -11.12 -8.43 2.54
CA SER A 86 -9.93 -8.26 1.69
C SER A 86 -8.67 -7.96 2.51
N ILE A 87 -8.74 -7.12 3.55
CA ILE A 87 -7.62 -6.86 4.48
C ILE A 87 -7.19 -8.16 5.15
N VAL A 88 -8.15 -8.90 5.72
CA VAL A 88 -7.86 -10.15 6.42
C VAL A 88 -7.28 -11.19 5.45
N CYS A 89 -7.87 -11.33 4.26
CA CYS A 89 -7.39 -12.24 3.22
C CYS A 89 -5.96 -11.90 2.79
N ASN A 90 -5.68 -10.64 2.45
CA ASN A 90 -4.35 -10.21 2.04
C ASN A 90 -3.31 -10.31 3.17
N THR A 91 -3.74 -10.19 4.43
CA THR A 91 -2.88 -10.46 5.60
C THR A 91 -2.46 -11.93 5.63
N PHE A 92 -3.41 -12.86 5.46
CA PHE A 92 -3.08 -14.28 5.42
C PHE A 92 -2.33 -14.68 4.15
N VAL A 93 -2.58 -14.05 3.00
CA VAL A 93 -1.77 -14.21 1.79
C VAL A 93 -0.32 -13.86 2.09
N PHE A 94 -0.05 -12.70 2.70
CA PHE A 94 1.29 -12.27 3.07
C PHE A 94 1.98 -13.29 3.96
N PHE A 95 1.34 -13.72 5.06
CA PHE A 95 1.93 -14.71 5.97
C PHE A 95 2.07 -16.11 5.34
N ALA A 96 1.09 -16.59 4.58
CA ALA A 96 1.13 -17.93 3.99
C ALA A 96 2.18 -18.06 2.87
N SER A 97 2.44 -16.97 2.15
CA SER A 97 3.43 -16.94 1.08
C SER A 97 4.86 -16.74 1.59
N THR A 98 5.06 -16.03 2.70
CA THR A 98 6.39 -15.72 3.25
C THR A 98 6.97 -16.87 4.09
N ARG A 99 7.40 -17.94 3.42
CA ARG A 99 7.95 -19.16 4.04
C ARG A 99 9.43 -19.04 4.39
N SER A 100 9.81 -18.03 5.20
CA SER A 100 11.22 -17.85 5.57
C SER A 100 11.52 -18.38 6.98
N PRO A 101 12.49 -19.31 7.13
CA PRO A 101 12.88 -19.86 8.42
C PRO A 101 13.44 -18.79 9.38
N HIS A 102 13.89 -17.65 8.85
CA HIS A 102 14.41 -16.52 9.65
C HIS A 102 13.32 -15.71 10.38
N PHE A 103 12.04 -15.86 10.02
CA PHE A 103 10.93 -15.16 10.67
C PHE A 103 10.10 -16.07 11.60
N GLY A 104 10.68 -17.21 12.02
CA GLY A 104 10.17 -17.95 13.16
C GLY A 104 8.85 -18.68 12.92
N HIS A 105 8.54 -19.06 11.68
CA HIS A 105 7.46 -20.01 11.42
C HIS A 105 7.84 -21.39 11.97
N LYS A 106 7.53 -21.59 13.25
CA LYS A 106 7.39 -22.94 13.80
C LYS A 106 6.29 -23.64 13.01
N HIS A 107 6.44 -24.94 12.81
CA HIS A 107 5.51 -25.75 12.01
C HIS A 107 4.03 -25.57 12.42
N GLU A 108 3.77 -25.34 13.71
CA GLU A 108 2.44 -25.04 14.27
C GLU A 108 1.81 -23.74 13.75
N ALA A 109 2.63 -22.72 13.47
CA ALA A 109 2.15 -21.45 12.92
C ALA A 109 1.76 -21.59 11.44
N GLU A 110 2.37 -22.51 10.69
CA GLU A 110 2.04 -22.73 9.28
C GLU A 110 0.59 -23.17 9.09
N LEU A 111 0.11 -24.11 9.90
CA LEU A 111 -1.28 -24.57 9.83
C LEU A 111 -2.25 -23.41 10.07
N PHE A 112 -1.93 -22.52 11.01
CA PHE A 112 -2.72 -21.32 11.28
C PHE A 112 -2.76 -20.38 10.06
N TYR A 113 -1.63 -20.12 9.39
CA TYR A 113 -1.63 -19.24 8.21
C TYR A 113 -2.36 -19.85 7.02
N TRP A 114 -2.21 -21.15 6.76
CA TRP A 114 -2.90 -21.83 5.67
C TRP A 114 -4.40 -21.94 5.91
N SER A 115 -4.81 -22.37 7.10
CA SER A 115 -6.23 -22.44 7.45
C SER A 115 -6.86 -21.04 7.45
N GLY A 116 -6.17 -20.05 8.01
CA GLY A 116 -6.58 -18.65 7.97
C GLY A 116 -6.70 -18.10 6.55
N TYR A 117 -5.76 -18.43 5.66
CA TYR A 117 -5.84 -18.07 4.24
C TYR A 117 -7.06 -18.70 3.57
N VAL A 118 -7.27 -20.01 3.70
CA VAL A 118 -8.41 -20.71 3.09
C VAL A 118 -9.73 -20.14 3.60
N ILE A 119 -9.88 -19.97 4.92
CA ILE A 119 -11.10 -19.42 5.53
C ILE A 119 -11.34 -17.98 5.05
N SER A 120 -10.32 -17.13 5.10
CA SER A 120 -10.45 -15.73 4.70
C SER A 120 -10.70 -15.56 3.20
N ALA A 121 -10.11 -16.41 2.34
CA ALA A 121 -10.37 -16.44 0.91
C ALA A 121 -11.81 -16.87 0.60
N CYS A 122 -12.35 -17.88 1.31
CA CYS A 122 -13.75 -18.29 1.20
C CYS A 122 -14.71 -17.16 1.63
N VAL A 123 -14.42 -16.50 2.75
CA VAL A 123 -15.22 -15.36 3.25
C VAL A 123 -15.18 -14.19 2.28
N TYR A 124 -13.99 -13.83 1.78
CA TYR A 124 -13.83 -12.79 0.77
C TYR A 124 -14.59 -13.15 -0.50
N GLY A 125 -14.44 -14.37 -1.01
CA GLY A 125 -15.14 -14.86 -2.20
C GLY A 125 -16.65 -14.77 -2.06
N TYR A 126 -17.21 -15.27 -0.95
CA TYR A 126 -18.64 -15.17 -0.65
C TYR A 126 -19.13 -13.72 -0.65
N LEU A 127 -18.43 -12.82 0.05
CA LEU A 127 -18.79 -11.40 0.09
C LEU A 127 -18.64 -10.75 -1.28
N PHE A 128 -17.59 -11.08 -2.04
CA PHE A 128 -17.36 -10.57 -3.38
C PHE A 128 -18.51 -10.96 -4.32
N PHE A 129 -18.89 -12.24 -4.36
CA PHE A 129 -20.01 -12.71 -5.18
C PHE A 129 -21.34 -12.04 -4.83
N ARG A 130 -21.57 -11.70 -3.56
CA ARG A 130 -22.77 -10.97 -3.13
C ARG A 130 -22.78 -9.51 -3.60
N HIS A 131 -21.61 -8.86 -3.67
CA HIS A 131 -21.49 -7.43 -4.01
C HIS A 131 -21.14 -7.18 -5.48
N ARG A 132 -20.70 -8.19 -6.25
CA ARG A 132 -20.30 -8.03 -7.66
C ARG A 132 -21.38 -7.44 -8.57
N LYS A 133 -22.65 -7.60 -8.21
CA LYS A 133 -23.79 -7.03 -8.97
C LYS A 133 -23.81 -5.50 -8.98
N PHE A 134 -23.10 -4.88 -8.04
CA PHE A 134 -22.94 -3.43 -7.95
C PHE A 134 -21.68 -2.93 -8.68
N LEU A 135 -20.94 -3.82 -9.34
CA LEU A 135 -19.67 -3.53 -9.97
C LEU A 135 -19.73 -3.65 -11.48
N THR A 136 -19.07 -2.73 -12.17
CA THR A 136 -18.76 -2.89 -13.60
C THR A 136 -17.69 -3.96 -13.79
N LYS A 137 -17.56 -4.48 -15.02
CA LYS A 137 -16.50 -5.44 -15.37
C LYS A 137 -15.11 -4.89 -15.06
N ASP A 138 -14.86 -3.62 -15.35
CA ASP A 138 -13.58 -2.98 -15.07
C ASP A 138 -13.32 -2.85 -13.57
N GLN A 139 -14.35 -2.55 -12.78
CA GLN A 139 -14.22 -2.51 -11.33
C GLN A 139 -13.96 -3.90 -10.74
N ILE A 140 -14.61 -4.95 -11.28
CA ILE A 140 -14.34 -6.34 -10.91
C ILE A 140 -12.87 -6.69 -11.17
N THR A 141 -12.36 -6.41 -12.37
CA THR A 141 -10.96 -6.70 -12.71
C THR A 141 -9.99 -5.97 -11.77
N ASN A 142 -10.25 -4.70 -11.47
CA ASN A 142 -9.40 -3.91 -10.58
C ASN A 142 -9.47 -4.39 -9.11
N VAL A 143 -10.66 -4.74 -8.62
CA VAL A 143 -10.84 -5.25 -7.25
C VAL A 143 -10.29 -6.65 -7.08
N CYS A 144 -10.22 -7.47 -8.14
CA CYS A 144 -9.64 -8.81 -8.06
C CYS A 144 -8.16 -8.86 -8.43
N ALA A 145 -7.57 -7.78 -8.94
CA ALA A 145 -6.20 -7.78 -9.43
C ALA A 145 -5.19 -8.12 -8.32
N PHE A 146 -5.35 -7.53 -7.13
CA PHE A 146 -4.45 -7.78 -6.01
C PHE A 146 -4.66 -9.15 -5.40
N GLU A 147 -5.89 -9.62 -5.25
CA GLU A 147 -6.18 -10.97 -4.76
C GLU A 147 -5.67 -12.03 -5.75
N SER A 148 -5.73 -11.77 -7.05
CA SER A 148 -5.17 -12.66 -8.08
C SER A 148 -3.63 -12.68 -8.03
N LEU A 149 -3.00 -11.52 -7.83
CA LEU A 149 -1.55 -11.43 -7.63
C LEU A 149 -1.14 -12.12 -6.33
N GLY A 150 -1.87 -11.90 -5.24
CA GLY A 150 -1.67 -12.55 -3.95
C GLY A 150 -1.77 -14.08 -4.04
N LEU A 151 -2.78 -14.59 -4.75
CA LEU A 151 -2.88 -16.02 -5.05
C LEU A 151 -1.66 -16.51 -5.85
N ALA A 152 -1.22 -15.76 -6.86
CA ALA A 152 -0.01 -16.11 -7.61
C ALA A 152 1.23 -16.19 -6.68
N PHE A 153 1.39 -15.27 -5.73
CA PHE A 153 2.46 -15.34 -4.72
C PHE A 153 2.35 -16.56 -3.81
N VAL A 154 1.14 -16.90 -3.36
CA VAL A 154 0.91 -18.11 -2.58
C VAL A 154 1.30 -19.36 -3.38
N MET A 155 0.89 -19.45 -4.64
CA MET A 155 1.23 -20.57 -5.53
C MET A 155 2.73 -20.63 -5.82
N MET A 156 3.40 -19.49 -6.05
CA MET A 156 4.85 -19.43 -6.18
C MET A 156 5.54 -19.88 -4.88
N GLY A 157 5.01 -19.49 -3.72
CA GLY A 157 5.45 -19.93 -2.39
C GLY A 157 5.37 -21.44 -2.16
N LEU A 158 4.48 -22.13 -2.88
CA LEU A 158 4.40 -23.60 -2.85
C LEU A 158 5.58 -24.27 -3.56
N ILE A 159 6.14 -23.62 -4.58
CA ILE A 159 7.18 -24.17 -5.46
C ILE A 159 8.57 -23.65 -5.04
N HIS A 160 8.66 -22.38 -4.69
CA HIS A 160 9.89 -21.68 -4.31
C HIS A 160 9.69 -20.93 -2.99
N PRO A 161 10.66 -20.96 -2.07
CA PRO A 161 10.57 -20.18 -0.84
C PRO A 161 10.56 -18.69 -1.19
N VAL A 162 9.40 -18.05 -1.01
CA VAL A 162 9.26 -16.59 -1.15
C VAL A 162 9.67 -15.98 0.18
N ASN A 163 10.72 -15.17 0.17
CA ASN A 163 11.19 -14.44 1.33
C ASN A 163 10.66 -13.00 1.34
N LEU A 164 10.88 -12.27 2.44
CA LEU A 164 10.47 -10.88 2.60
C LEU A 164 11.04 -9.99 1.48
N THR A 165 12.27 -10.25 1.01
CA THR A 165 12.91 -9.52 -0.09
C THR A 165 12.13 -9.66 -1.40
N ASN A 166 11.56 -10.83 -1.68
CA ASN A 166 10.68 -11.03 -2.85
C ASN A 166 9.42 -10.17 -2.75
N PHE A 167 8.79 -10.09 -1.56
CA PHE A 167 7.61 -9.25 -1.32
C PHE A 167 7.90 -7.76 -1.49
N ILE A 168 9.01 -7.32 -0.90
CA ILE A 168 9.51 -5.95 -1.03
C ILE A 168 9.73 -5.61 -2.50
N PHE A 169 10.37 -6.51 -3.25
CA PHE A 169 10.69 -6.28 -4.65
C PHE A 169 9.41 -6.23 -5.51
N TYR A 170 8.47 -7.14 -5.27
CA TYR A 170 7.15 -7.10 -5.88
C TYR A 170 6.43 -5.80 -5.60
N HIS A 171 6.34 -5.40 -4.32
CA HIS A 171 5.64 -4.19 -3.92
C HIS A 171 6.17 -2.99 -4.70
N VAL A 172 7.49 -2.89 -4.82
CA VAL A 172 8.16 -1.80 -5.53
C VAL A 172 7.94 -1.87 -7.03
N LEU A 173 8.08 -3.05 -7.65
CA LEU A 173 7.79 -3.20 -9.07
C LEU A 173 6.34 -2.80 -9.36
N PHE A 174 5.42 -3.24 -8.53
CA PHE A 174 4.01 -2.88 -8.63
C PHE A 174 3.84 -1.35 -8.53
N TRP A 175 4.48 -0.70 -7.56
CA TRP A 175 4.42 0.75 -7.37
C TRP A 175 5.14 1.56 -8.46
N VAL A 176 6.01 0.97 -9.26
CA VAL A 176 6.57 1.60 -10.45
C VAL A 176 5.67 1.36 -11.66
N VAL A 177 5.23 0.12 -11.88
CA VAL A 177 4.47 -0.30 -13.06
C VAL A 177 3.05 0.26 -13.04
N TYR A 178 2.35 0.19 -11.91
CA TYR A 178 0.95 0.59 -11.82
C TYR A 178 0.72 2.08 -12.12
N PRO A 179 1.47 3.03 -11.52
CA PRO A 179 1.36 4.45 -11.89
C PRO A 179 1.79 4.70 -13.33
N SER A 180 2.84 4.02 -13.81
CA SER A 180 3.32 4.16 -15.19
C SER A 180 2.25 3.77 -16.19
N TRP A 181 1.59 2.63 -15.99
CA TRP A 181 0.47 2.17 -16.81
C TRP A 181 -0.67 3.20 -16.84
N LYS A 182 -1.06 3.73 -15.67
CA LYS A 182 -2.09 4.78 -15.60
C LYS A 182 -1.66 6.04 -16.38
N MET A 183 -0.44 6.53 -16.19
CA MET A 183 0.05 7.71 -16.90
C MET A 183 0.07 7.49 -18.42
N VAL A 184 0.42 6.29 -18.90
CA VAL A 184 0.30 5.92 -20.32
C VAL A 184 -1.16 5.97 -20.77
N SER A 185 -2.08 5.34 -20.03
CA SER A 185 -3.51 5.31 -20.38
C SER A 185 -4.14 6.71 -20.44
N TYR A 186 -3.68 7.64 -19.61
CA TYR A 186 -4.13 9.04 -19.59
C TYR A 186 -3.29 9.97 -20.49
N LYS A 187 -2.40 9.42 -21.32
CA LYS A 187 -1.52 10.19 -22.24
C LYS A 187 -0.65 11.25 -21.53
N GLN A 188 -0.25 11.00 -20.29
CA GLN A 188 0.59 11.89 -19.49
C GLN A 188 2.09 11.67 -19.74
N THR A 189 2.54 11.89 -20.98
CA THR A 189 3.91 11.54 -21.42
C THR A 189 5.00 12.29 -20.63
N LYS A 190 4.85 13.60 -20.41
CA LYS A 190 5.87 14.39 -19.68
C LYS A 190 6.00 13.97 -18.21
N PRO A 191 4.91 13.86 -17.41
CA PRO A 191 4.98 13.31 -16.06
C PRO A 191 5.57 11.90 -15.99
N LEU A 192 5.20 11.02 -16.94
CA LEU A 192 5.74 9.67 -17.02
C LEU A 192 7.26 9.68 -17.21
N MET A 193 7.77 10.48 -18.16
CA MET A 193 9.21 10.56 -18.40
C MET A 193 9.97 11.09 -17.18
N VAL A 194 9.41 12.06 -16.45
CA VAL A 194 10.01 12.56 -15.20
C VAL A 194 10.03 11.47 -14.13
N PHE A 195 8.93 10.75 -13.95
CA PHE A 195 8.82 9.65 -12.98
C PHE A 195 9.81 8.53 -13.29
N LEU A 196 9.88 8.06 -14.54
CA LEU A 196 10.80 7.00 -14.95
C LEU A 196 12.26 7.43 -14.81
N SER A 197 12.59 8.66 -15.26
CA SER A 197 13.96 9.19 -15.15
C SER A 197 14.39 9.29 -13.69
N ALA A 198 13.52 9.77 -12.81
CA ALA A 198 13.84 9.89 -11.39
C ALA A 198 14.05 8.52 -10.73
N ASN A 199 13.24 7.50 -11.08
CA ASN A 199 13.45 6.12 -10.63
C ASN A 199 14.79 5.55 -11.13
N ILE A 200 15.12 5.76 -12.40
CA ILE A 200 16.39 5.28 -12.99
C ILE A 200 17.59 5.94 -12.29
N ILE A 201 17.58 7.26 -12.15
CA ILE A 201 18.66 8.02 -11.50
C ILE A 201 18.86 7.54 -10.06
N LEU A 202 17.79 7.47 -9.28
CA LEU A 202 17.89 7.05 -7.88
C LEU A 202 18.28 5.57 -7.76
N THR A 203 17.80 4.70 -8.65
CA THR A 203 18.23 3.30 -8.68
C THR A 203 19.72 3.21 -8.96
N GLY A 204 20.22 3.99 -9.93
CA GLY A 204 21.65 4.10 -10.21
C GLY A 204 22.44 4.55 -8.99
N LEU A 205 22.02 5.63 -8.33
CA LEU A 205 22.68 6.13 -7.11
C LEU A 205 22.70 5.09 -5.99
N VAL A 206 21.63 4.32 -5.82
CA VAL A 206 21.58 3.25 -4.81
C VAL A 206 22.49 2.08 -5.19
N VAL A 207 22.57 1.70 -6.47
CA VAL A 207 23.51 0.67 -6.95
C VAL A 207 24.95 1.08 -6.65
N LEU A 208 25.29 2.36 -6.80
CA LEU A 208 26.65 2.86 -6.56
C LEU A 208 27.10 2.71 -5.09
N VAL A 209 26.17 2.69 -4.13
CA VAL A 209 26.49 2.53 -2.70
C VAL A 209 26.18 1.13 -2.17
N ALA A 210 25.63 0.23 -2.99
CA ALA A 210 25.27 -1.11 -2.59
C ALA A 210 26.51 -2.01 -2.38
N PRO A 211 26.41 -3.11 -1.59
CA PRO A 211 27.55 -3.99 -1.29
C PRO A 211 28.23 -4.62 -2.50
N TYR A 212 27.48 -4.78 -3.60
CA TYR A 212 27.98 -5.32 -4.87
C TYR A 212 28.37 -4.22 -5.87
N SER A 213 28.52 -2.98 -5.40
CA SER A 213 28.93 -1.86 -6.23
C SER A 213 30.36 -2.06 -6.74
N PRO A 214 30.66 -1.67 -7.99
CA PRO A 214 32.03 -1.65 -8.49
C PRO A 214 32.88 -0.53 -7.87
N LEU A 215 32.29 0.37 -7.07
CA LEU A 215 33.02 1.46 -6.43
C LEU A 215 33.78 1.01 -5.17
N PRO A 216 34.93 1.64 -4.88
CA PRO A 216 35.72 1.32 -3.68
C PRO A 216 35.04 1.79 -2.38
N PHE A 217 34.08 2.70 -2.46
CA PHE A 217 33.28 3.17 -1.32
C PHE A 217 31.86 2.64 -1.46
N HIS A 218 31.57 1.53 -0.78
CA HIS A 218 30.27 0.90 -0.74
C HIS A 218 29.91 0.51 0.69
N PHE A 219 28.62 0.36 0.96
CA PHE A 219 28.15 -0.16 2.23
C PHE A 219 28.44 -1.65 2.35
N THR A 220 28.76 -2.10 3.57
CA THR A 220 28.68 -3.53 3.92
C THR A 220 27.23 -4.03 3.78
N GLU A 221 27.03 -5.34 3.68
CA GLU A 221 25.68 -5.92 3.60
C GLU A 221 24.80 -5.51 4.78
N TRP A 222 25.39 -5.43 5.99
CA TRP A 222 24.70 -4.99 7.19
C TRP A 222 24.29 -3.51 7.14
N GLU A 223 25.21 -2.62 6.77
CA GLU A 223 24.93 -1.19 6.64
C GLU A 223 23.86 -0.94 5.57
N PHE A 224 23.91 -1.68 4.46
CA PHE A 224 22.92 -1.58 3.40
C PHE A 224 21.55 -2.10 3.85
N PHE A 225 21.50 -3.17 4.64
CA PHE A 225 20.27 -3.68 5.24
C PHE A 225 19.66 -2.68 6.23
N GLN A 226 20.48 -2.04 7.07
CA GLN A 226 20.03 -0.99 8.00
C GLN A 226 19.51 0.24 7.25
N PHE A 227 20.24 0.71 6.23
CA PHE A 227 19.83 1.80 5.35
C PHE A 227 18.49 1.50 4.65
N PHE A 228 18.34 0.27 4.14
CA PHE A 228 17.11 -0.21 3.53
C PHE A 228 15.94 -0.24 4.52
N THR A 229 16.17 -0.79 5.71
CA THR A 229 15.16 -0.93 6.77
C THR A 229 14.68 0.43 7.25
N TRP A 230 15.62 1.35 7.49
CA TRP A 230 15.30 2.72 7.86
C TRP A 230 14.53 3.45 6.75
N GLY A 231 14.99 3.34 5.50
CA GLY A 231 14.29 3.90 4.34
C GLY A 231 12.86 3.36 4.18
N ALA A 232 12.66 2.06 4.40
CA ALA A 232 11.34 1.43 4.37
C ALA A 232 10.43 1.95 5.48
N LEU A 233 10.93 2.06 6.71
CA LEU A 233 10.14 2.55 7.84
C LEU A 233 9.80 4.04 7.69
N VAL A 234 10.75 4.86 7.25
CA VAL A 234 10.50 6.27 6.93
C VAL A 234 9.46 6.39 5.83
N HIS A 235 9.56 5.58 4.77
CA HIS A 235 8.53 5.53 3.74
C HIS A 235 7.17 5.14 4.29
N ILE A 236 7.08 4.10 5.13
CA ILE A 236 5.83 3.67 5.76
C ILE A 236 5.22 4.83 6.55
N VAL A 237 6.00 5.52 7.39
CA VAL A 237 5.52 6.64 8.22
C VAL A 237 5.07 7.83 7.37
N ILE A 238 5.88 8.21 6.38
CA ILE A 238 5.54 9.30 5.46
C ILE A 238 4.28 8.94 4.69
N SER A 239 4.20 7.73 4.13
CA SER A 239 3.03 7.24 3.40
C SER A 239 1.79 7.16 4.29
N LEU A 240 1.92 6.77 5.56
CA LEU A 240 0.83 6.80 6.54
C LEU A 240 0.33 8.23 6.79
N GLY A 241 1.25 9.19 6.90
CA GLY A 241 0.95 10.58 7.20
C GLY A 241 0.51 11.44 6.01
N THR A 242 0.82 11.04 4.79
CA THR A 242 0.70 11.92 3.61
C THR A 242 -0.05 11.30 2.44
N SER A 243 -0.19 9.98 2.43
CA SER A 243 -0.88 9.32 1.33
C SER A 243 -2.38 9.42 1.55
N ALA A 244 -3.08 9.87 0.50
CA ALA A 244 -4.50 9.64 0.39
C ALA A 244 -4.81 8.14 0.37
N ALA A 245 -3.83 7.25 0.11
CA ALA A 245 -3.94 5.80 0.06
C ALA A 245 -4.08 5.09 1.43
N GLN A 246 -4.57 5.77 2.47
CA GLN A 246 -4.74 5.21 3.82
C GLN A 246 -6.20 5.26 4.27
N PRO A 247 -6.70 4.30 5.08
CA PRO A 247 -8.07 4.31 5.60
C PRO A 247 -8.52 5.72 6.01
N ALA A 248 -9.72 6.14 5.59
CA ALA A 248 -10.17 7.52 5.75
C ALA A 248 -10.13 8.05 7.20
N TRP A 249 -10.10 7.18 8.20
CA TRP A 249 -9.91 7.56 9.60
C TRP A 249 -8.45 7.92 9.95
N ILE A 250 -7.45 7.28 9.33
CA ILE A 250 -6.03 7.65 9.40
C ILE A 250 -5.83 8.96 8.63
N THR A 251 -6.35 9.06 7.42
CA THR A 251 -6.26 10.27 6.59
C THR A 251 -6.93 11.46 7.27
N ARG A 252 -7.96 11.26 8.11
CA ARG A 252 -8.57 12.32 8.93
C ARG A 252 -7.63 12.90 9.99
N ILE A 253 -6.67 12.11 10.50
CA ILE A 253 -5.70 12.56 11.52
C ILE A 253 -4.72 13.56 10.88
N PHE A 254 -4.33 13.32 9.63
CA PHE A 254 -3.34 14.14 8.92
C PHE A 254 -3.95 15.20 8.00
N HIS A 255 -5.12 14.91 7.41
CA HIS A 255 -5.83 15.72 6.43
C HIS A 255 -7.36 15.83 6.69
N PRO A 256 -7.79 16.43 7.80
CA PRO A 256 -9.19 16.73 8.10
C PRO A 256 -9.94 17.44 6.97
N GLU A 257 -9.26 18.22 6.13
CA GLU A 257 -9.81 18.89 4.95
C GLU A 257 -10.36 17.94 3.87
N PHE A 258 -9.76 16.78 3.64
CA PHE A 258 -10.30 15.78 2.69
C PHE A 258 -11.68 15.26 3.14
N THR A 259 -11.95 15.30 4.45
CA THR A 259 -13.26 14.93 5.03
C THR A 259 -14.35 15.97 4.74
N ARG A 260 -13.99 17.26 4.70
CA ARG A 260 -14.94 18.35 4.41
C ARG A 260 -15.33 18.37 2.95
N ALA A 261 -14.36 18.22 2.04
CA ALA A 261 -14.63 18.14 0.60
C ALA A 261 -15.54 16.94 0.25
N ARG A 262 -15.34 15.79 0.90
CA ARG A 262 -16.17 14.59 0.71
C ARG A 262 -17.60 14.76 1.20
N LYS A 263 -17.79 15.36 2.38
CA LYS A 263 -19.15 15.66 2.91
C LYS A 263 -19.89 16.65 2.02
N GLN A 264 -19.18 17.62 1.45
CA GLN A 264 -19.74 18.57 0.50
C GLN A 264 -20.10 17.88 -0.82
N SER A 265 -19.25 17.03 -1.39
CA SER A 265 -19.57 16.32 -2.64
C SER A 265 -20.76 15.36 -2.49
N SER A 266 -20.84 14.62 -1.37
CA SER A 266 -21.97 13.72 -1.10
C SER A 266 -23.28 14.47 -0.86
N ALA A 267 -23.24 15.62 -0.18
CA ALA A 267 -24.41 16.47 0.04
C ALA A 267 -24.90 17.11 -1.27
N SER A 268 -23.97 17.54 -2.13
CA SER A 268 -24.28 18.08 -3.45
C SER A 268 -24.87 17.01 -4.38
N GLN A 269 -24.35 15.79 -4.38
CA GLN A 269 -24.92 14.68 -5.15
C GLN A 269 -26.33 14.29 -4.66
N SER A 270 -26.53 14.18 -3.35
CA SER A 270 -27.88 13.90 -2.80
C SER A 270 -28.88 15.02 -3.14
N ALA A 271 -28.44 16.28 -3.19
CA ALA A 271 -29.29 17.40 -3.55
C ALA A 271 -29.67 17.42 -5.04
N ILE A 272 -28.78 16.93 -5.92
CA ILE A 272 -29.04 16.80 -7.36
C ILE A 272 -30.03 15.66 -7.62
N GLU A 273 -29.84 14.50 -6.99
CA GLU A 273 -30.76 13.36 -7.11
C GLU A 273 -32.17 13.70 -6.59
N HIS A 274 -32.25 14.46 -5.49
CA HIS A 274 -33.55 14.86 -4.95
C HIS A 274 -34.30 15.90 -5.81
N LYS A 275 -33.57 16.69 -6.61
CA LYS A 275 -34.15 17.63 -7.59
C LYS A 275 -34.62 16.90 -8.85
N SER A 276 -33.83 15.96 -9.36
CA SER A 276 -34.19 15.17 -10.55
C SER A 276 -35.42 14.29 -10.33
N ALA A 277 -35.70 13.88 -9.09
CA ALA A 277 -36.90 13.11 -8.75
C ALA A 277 -38.17 13.97 -8.59
N LYS A 278 -38.07 15.30 -8.59
CA LYS A 278 -39.18 16.23 -8.34
C LYS A 278 -39.61 17.06 -9.55
N GLU A 279 -38.88 17.02 -10.66
CA GLU A 279 -39.33 17.67 -11.89
C GLU A 279 -40.33 16.75 -12.60
N PRO A 280 -41.64 17.10 -12.66
CA PRO A 280 -42.58 16.35 -13.47
C PRO A 280 -42.13 16.47 -14.93
N VAL A 281 -41.97 15.31 -15.58
CA VAL A 281 -41.79 15.24 -17.03
C VAL A 281 -43.10 15.73 -17.65
N THR A 282 -43.18 17.02 -17.93
CA THR A 282 -44.25 17.58 -18.76
C THR A 282 -44.00 17.11 -20.18
N ALA A 283 -44.81 16.15 -20.62
CA ALA A 283 -44.96 15.75 -22.01
C ALA A 283 -45.83 16.77 -22.78
#